data_AF-A0A9I9EDT8-F1
#
_entry.id   AF-A0A9I9EDT8-F1
#
_cell.length_a   1.000
_cell.length_b   1.000
_cell.length_c   1.000
_cell.angle_alpha   90.00
_cell.angle_beta   90.00
_cell.angle_gamma   90.00
#
_symmetry.space_group_name_H-M   'P 1'
#
loop_
_entity.id
_entity.type
_entity.pdbx_description
1 polymer ?
#
loop_
_entity_poly.entity_id
_entity_poly.type
_entity_poly.pdbx_seq_one_letter_code
_entity_poly.pdbx_strand_id
1 'polypeptide(L)'
;MGREWELSFRLGMRPWIAVAYSAPVAAATALFLIYPIGQGSFSDGMPLGISGTFNFMIVFQAEHKILMHPFHRCSWCIRGLPIQSYACFL
;
A
#
# COMPACT_ATOMS: atom_id res chain seq x y z
N MET A 1 3.10 -14.84 -3.48
CA MET A 1 2.58 -15.00 -4.85
C MET A 1 2.85 -16.38 -5.45
N GLY A 2 4.01 -16.66 -6.05
CA GLY A 2 4.25 -17.94 -6.77
C GLY A 2 4.12 -19.19 -5.90
N ARG A 3 4.70 -19.16 -4.69
CA ARG A 3 4.61 -20.26 -3.72
C ARG A 3 3.19 -20.52 -3.19
N GLU A 4 2.37 -19.48 -3.02
CA GLU A 4 0.99 -19.60 -2.54
C GLU A 4 0.09 -20.26 -3.60
N TRP A 5 0.32 -19.90 -4.86
CA TRP A 5 -0.31 -20.53 -6.00
C TRP A 5 0.12 -22.00 -6.08
N GLU A 6 1.41 -22.28 -6.13
CA GLU A 6 1.95 -23.64 -6.24
C GLU A 6 1.43 -24.57 -5.13
N LEU A 7 1.37 -24.10 -3.89
CA LEU A 7 0.80 -24.86 -2.77
C LEU A 7 -0.69 -25.13 -2.96
N SER A 8 -1.46 -24.13 -3.37
CA SER A 8 -2.91 -24.29 -3.62
C SER A 8 -3.17 -25.32 -4.72
N PHE A 9 -2.35 -25.32 -5.78
CA PHE A 9 -2.43 -26.29 -6.87
C PHE A 9 -2.08 -27.71 -6.41
N ARG A 10 -0.98 -27.86 -5.65
CA ARG A 10 -0.56 -29.17 -5.12
C ARG A 10 -1.58 -29.78 -4.16
N LEU A 11 -2.34 -28.96 -3.43
CA LEU A 11 -3.38 -29.39 -2.49
C LEU A 11 -4.78 -29.50 -3.12
N GLY A 12 -4.95 -29.22 -4.41
CA GLY A 12 -6.26 -29.21 -5.07
C GLY A 12 -7.22 -28.13 -4.54
N MET A 13 -6.68 -27.09 -3.88
CA MET A 13 -7.43 -25.99 -3.31
C MET A 13 -7.72 -24.92 -4.37
N ARG A 14 -8.78 -24.12 -4.15
CA ARG A 14 -9.11 -23.00 -5.04
C ARG A 14 -7.99 -21.93 -4.96
N PRO A 15 -7.42 -21.46 -6.08
CA PRO A 15 -6.17 -20.69 -6.08
C PRO A 15 -6.32 -19.18 -5.79
N TRP A 16 -7.35 -18.78 -5.04
CA TRP A 16 -7.65 -17.36 -4.78
C TRP A 16 -6.73 -16.71 -3.73
N ILE A 17 -5.94 -17.50 -2.99
CA ILE A 17 -5.03 -16.98 -1.97
C ILE A 17 -3.96 -16.08 -2.61
N ALA A 18 -3.35 -16.52 -3.71
CA ALA A 18 -2.37 -15.72 -4.43
C ALA A 18 -3.01 -14.43 -4.99
N VAL A 19 -4.28 -14.48 -5.41
CA VAL A 19 -5.00 -13.30 -5.91
C VAL A 19 -5.27 -12.30 -4.78
N ALA A 20 -5.65 -12.76 -3.59
CA ALA A 20 -5.81 -11.88 -2.44
C ALA A 20 -4.46 -11.25 -2.00
N TYR A 21 -3.37 -12.01 -2.05
CA TYR A 21 -2.04 -11.54 -1.70
C TYR A 21 -1.46 -10.54 -2.71
N SER A 22 -2.02 -10.42 -3.92
CA SER A 22 -1.56 -9.41 -4.89
C SER A 22 -1.83 -7.98 -4.43
N ALA A 23 -2.87 -7.74 -3.62
CA ALA A 23 -3.23 -6.41 -3.12
C ALA A 23 -2.12 -5.77 -2.25
N PRO A 24 -1.61 -6.41 -1.18
CA PRO A 24 -0.51 -5.86 -0.40
C PRO A 24 0.81 -5.83 -1.19
N VAL A 25 1.05 -6.78 -2.11
CA VAL A 25 2.23 -6.76 -2.97
C VAL A 25 2.23 -5.54 -3.89
N ALA A 26 1.09 -5.22 -4.51
CA ALA A 26 0.94 -4.03 -5.35
C ALA A 26 1.09 -2.72 -4.55
N ALA A 27 0.61 -2.69 -3.30
CA ALA A 27 0.81 -1.54 -2.42
C ALA A 27 2.30 -1.33 -2.08
N ALA A 28 3.03 -2.40 -1.75
CA ALA A 28 4.45 -2.33 -1.47
C ALA A 28 5.27 -1.90 -2.70
N THR A 29 4.97 -2.44 -3.89
CA THR A 29 5.67 -2.03 -5.12
C THR A 29 5.39 -0.57 -5.47
N ALA A 30 4.18 -0.06 -5.19
CA ALA A 30 3.86 1.35 -5.40
C ALA A 30 4.70 2.28 -4.53
N LEU A 31 4.87 1.96 -3.24
CA LEU A 31 5.59 2.81 -2.28
C LEU A 31 7.11 2.71 -2.40
N PHE A 32 7.66 1.52 -2.66
CA PHE A 32 9.11 1.30 -2.67
C PHE A 32 9.75 1.43 -4.06
N LEU A 33 8.97 1.29 -5.14
CA LEU A 33 9.50 1.36 -6.51
C LEU A 33 8.84 2.47 -7.32
N ILE A 34 7.52 2.41 -7.51
CA ILE A 34 6.85 3.31 -8.47
C ILE A 34 6.95 4.77 -8.02
N TYR A 35 6.73 5.04 -6.73
CA TYR A 35 6.81 6.40 -6.19
C TYR A 35 8.22 7.01 -6.29
N PRO A 36 9.29 6.36 -5.78
CA PRO A 36 10.64 6.91 -5.93
C PRO A 36 11.10 7.03 -7.39
N ILE A 37 10.68 6.13 -8.28
CA ILE A 37 10.93 6.29 -9.73
C ILE A 37 10.20 7.52 -10.28
N GLY A 38 8.95 7.75 -9.87
CA GLY A 38 8.16 8.91 -10.29
C GLY A 38 8.70 10.25 -9.77
N GLN A 39 9.38 10.25 -8.61
CA GLN A 39 10.05 11.42 -8.04
C GLN A 39 11.50 11.60 -8.56
N GLY A 40 12.09 10.55 -9.16
CA GLY A 40 13.46 10.57 -9.66
C GLY A 40 14.53 10.28 -8.60
N SER A 41 14.12 9.85 -7.39
CA SER A 41 15.03 9.55 -6.28
C SER A 41 14.48 8.45 -5.37
N PHE A 42 15.34 7.49 -5.01
CA PHE A 42 15.02 6.48 -3.99
C PHE A 42 15.03 7.02 -2.56
N SER A 43 15.59 8.21 -2.34
CA SER A 43 15.55 8.88 -1.03
C SER A 43 14.15 9.36 -0.65
N ASP A 44 13.27 9.59 -1.63
CA ASP A 44 11.86 9.95 -1.42
C ASP A 44 10.97 8.70 -1.24
N GLY A 45 11.54 7.50 -1.36
CA GLY A 45 10.84 6.26 -1.08
C GLY A 45 10.47 6.12 0.40
N MET A 46 9.51 5.26 0.70
CA MET A 46 9.09 4.98 2.08
C MET A 46 10.27 4.43 2.92
N PRO A 47 10.65 5.04 4.06
CA PRO A 47 11.71 4.52 4.91
C PRO A 47 11.27 3.26 5.68
N LEU A 48 12.20 2.32 5.89
CA LEU A 48 11.97 1.09 6.65
C LEU A 48 12.03 1.32 8.16
N GLY A 49 11.07 2.08 8.68
CA GLY A 49 10.94 2.35 10.12
C GLY A 49 9.60 2.98 10.46
N ILE A 50 9.19 2.86 11.73
CA ILE A 50 7.89 3.35 12.20
C ILE A 50 7.81 4.88 12.04
N SER A 51 8.78 5.62 12.57
CA SER A 51 8.84 7.08 12.44
C SER A 51 9.00 7.55 10.98
N GLY A 52 9.77 6.81 10.18
CA GLY A 52 9.93 7.10 8.75
C GLY A 52 8.66 6.90 7.93
N THR A 53 7.82 5.92 8.32
CA THR A 53 6.50 5.70 7.74
C THR A 53 5.58 6.89 7.99
N PHE A 54 5.57 7.43 9.22
CA PHE A 54 4.81 8.64 9.54
C PHE A 54 5.32 9.86 8.78
N ASN A 55 6.65 10.04 8.69
CA ASN A 55 7.24 11.13 7.94
C ASN A 55 6.84 11.09 6.46
N PHE A 56 6.96 9.92 5.82
CA PHE A 56 6.52 9.71 4.44
C PHE A 56 5.04 10.08 4.27
N MET A 57 4.18 9.67 5.19
CA MET A 57 2.74 9.91 5.08
C MET A 57 2.38 11.40 5.18
N ILE A 58 3.07 12.16 6.04
CA ILE A 58 2.87 13.62 6.18
C ILE A 58 3.35 14.36 4.92
N VAL A 59 4.55 14.03 4.43
CA VAL A 59 5.11 14.65 3.22
C VAL A 59 4.23 14.32 2.01
N PHE A 60 3.80 13.06 1.88
CA PHE A 60 2.93 12.62 0.78
C PHE A 60 1.56 13.32 0.81
N GLN A 61 1.03 13.61 2.00
CA GLN A 61 -0.19 14.41 2.14
C GLN A 61 0.05 15.89 1.76
N ALA A 62 1.19 16.47 2.12
CA ALA A 62 1.53 17.84 1.77
C ALA A 62 1.67 18.03 0.26
N GLU A 63 2.38 17.12 -0.41
CA GLU A 63 2.67 17.22 -1.85
C GLU A 63 1.50 16.76 -2.73
N HIS A 64 0.78 15.71 -2.34
CA HIS A 64 -0.22 15.06 -3.21
C HIS A 64 -1.66 15.11 -2.70
N LYS A 65 -1.91 15.66 -1.50
CA LYS A 65 -3.26 15.79 -0.91
C LYS A 65 -4.05 14.47 -0.96
N ILE A 66 -3.40 13.36 -0.61
CA ILE A 66 -3.91 12.00 -0.79
C ILE A 66 -5.27 11.75 -0.12
N LEU A 67 -5.61 12.42 0.98
CA LEU A 67 -6.93 12.31 1.64
C LEU A 67 -8.10 12.73 0.73
N MET A 68 -7.84 13.58 -0.26
CA MET A 68 -8.84 14.04 -1.23
C MET A 68 -8.86 13.19 -2.51
N HIS A 69 -7.93 12.25 -2.67
CA HIS A 69 -7.84 11.42 -3.87
C HIS A 69 -8.92 10.32 -3.88
N PRO A 70 -9.68 10.13 -4.98
CA PRO A 70 -10.76 9.15 -5.04
C PRO A 70 -10.29 7.71 -4.81
N PHE A 71 -9.14 7.28 -5.37
CA PHE A 71 -8.60 5.94 -5.10
C PHE A 71 -8.27 5.68 -3.62
N HIS A 72 -7.75 6.68 -2.90
CA HIS A 72 -7.48 6.57 -1.47
C HIS A 72 -8.78 6.45 -0.68
N ARG A 73 -9.79 7.25 -1.05
CA ARG A 73 -11.14 7.20 -0.46
C ARG A 73 -11.88 5.90 -0.75
N CYS A 74 -11.72 5.33 -1.94
CA CYS A 74 -12.25 4.01 -2.28
C CYS A 74 -11.66 2.93 -1.38
N SER A 75 -10.35 2.98 -1.10
CA SER A 75 -9.71 2.02 -0.17
C SER A 75 -10.32 2.09 1.24
N TRP A 76 -10.66 3.28 1.73
CA TRP A 76 -11.34 3.43 3.02
C TRP A 76 -12.77 2.92 3.02
N CYS A 77 -13.51 3.19 1.94
CA CYS A 77 -14.87 2.66 1.76
C CYS A 77 -14.85 1.12 1.83
N ILE A 78 -13.88 0.47 1.18
CA ILE A 78 -13.71 -0.99 1.20
C ILE A 78 -13.39 -1.52 2.61
N ARG A 79 -12.68 -0.74 3.44
CA ARG A 79 -12.35 -1.13 4.83
C ARG A 79 -13.48 -0.89 5.84
N GLY A 80 -14.56 -0.20 5.47
CA GLY A 80 -15.67 0.11 6.37
C GLY A 80 -15.30 0.97 7.59
N LEU A 81 -14.13 1.63 7.57
CA LEU A 81 -13.58 2.38 8.70
C LEU A 81 -13.63 3.91 8.42
N PRO A 82 -14.36 4.70 9.22
CA PRO A 82 -14.37 6.17 9.10
C PRO A 82 -13.15 6.85 9.75
N ILE A 83 -12.26 6.11 10.42
CA ILE A 83 -11.32 6.65 11.43
C ILE A 83 -9.86 6.81 10.95
N GLN A 84 -9.44 6.14 9.87
CA GLN A 84 -8.04 6.22 9.43
C GLN A 84 -7.62 7.58 8.85
N SER A 85 -8.60 8.46 8.56
CA SER A 85 -8.36 9.85 8.18
C SER A 85 -7.73 10.68 9.30
N TYR A 86 -7.96 10.33 10.57
CA TYR A 86 -7.46 11.10 11.73
C TYR A 86 -6.12 10.59 12.26
N ALA A 87 -5.79 9.31 12.04
CA ALA A 87 -4.49 8.72 12.42
C ALA A 87 -3.33 9.18 11.52
N CYS A 88 -3.63 9.94 10.47
CA CYS A 88 -2.65 10.65 9.66
C CYS A 88 -2.23 12.00 10.28
N PHE A 89 -2.94 12.47 11.32
CA PHE A 89 -2.77 13.78 11.97
C PHE A 89 -2.53 13.72 13.50
N LEU A 90 -2.40 12.51 14.07
CA LEU A 90 -1.95 12.26 15.46
C LEU A 90 -0.69 11.40 15.41
#